data_AF-A0A0K9FEA0-F1
#
_entry.id   AF-A0A0K9FEA0-F1
#
_cell.length_a   1.000
_cell.length_b   1.000
_cell.length_c   1.000
_cell.angle_alpha   90.00
_cell.angle_beta   90.00
_cell.angle_gamma   90.00
#
_symmetry.space_group_name_H-M   'P 1'
#
loop_
_entity.id
_entity.type
_entity.pdbx_description
1 polymer ?
#
loop_
_entity_poly.entity_id
_entity_poly.type
_entity_poly.pdbx_seq_one_letter_code
_entity_poly.pdbx_strand_id
1 'polypeptide(L)'
;MTLFFDHLVHQVQSPENTKVFLNKRNIHTVNGGQHTMWGTYNTLSYFGLNYIEQIAIYDRNLFENAVKLPYSLHYTFKRANERYGFSRIALRTKNIDEEAQRLRELGFEVYGPDACSRTRPDGSVVEWKLLHFGKPEQAIDFPFLIEWTDTDEERVAQLKANGAIDTNRTISMESVQFYVKNMQATVNLWREVLQLPEPEQQEQCISLHLPNIRLDFYDEVAAATMTLGHLNEGAFGVTLKDTGRTKETLVFPGAFYWINC
;
A
#
# COMPACT_ATOMS: atom_id res chain seq x y z
N MET A 1 20.50 -3.56 -2.95
CA MET A 1 19.14 -4.13 -2.98
C MET A 1 18.24 -3.18 -3.76
N THR A 2 17.17 -3.69 -4.38
CA THR A 2 16.13 -2.85 -4.97
C THR A 2 14.76 -3.22 -4.39
N LEU A 3 14.12 -2.26 -3.72
CA LEU A 3 12.71 -2.36 -3.31
C LEU A 3 11.85 -1.70 -4.38
N PHE A 4 10.72 -2.31 -4.70
CA PHE A 4 9.71 -1.71 -5.56
C PHE A 4 8.44 -1.49 -4.76
N PHE A 5 7.67 -0.47 -5.10
CA PHE A 5 6.32 -0.35 -4.58
C PHE A 5 5.47 -1.54 -5.03
N ASP A 6 4.68 -2.14 -4.14
CA ASP A 6 3.75 -3.22 -4.50
C ASP A 6 2.31 -2.72 -4.43
N HIS A 7 1.88 -2.25 -3.26
CA HIS A 7 0.52 -1.71 -3.14
C HIS A 7 0.31 -0.70 -2.01
N LEU A 8 -0.73 0.11 -2.18
CA LEU A 8 -1.31 0.98 -1.15
C LEU A 8 -2.56 0.32 -0.58
N VAL A 9 -2.68 0.28 0.74
CA VAL A 9 -3.85 -0.26 1.42
C VAL A 9 -4.83 0.85 1.79
N HIS A 10 -6.06 0.71 1.28
CA HIS A 10 -7.20 1.56 1.55
C HIS A 10 -8.23 0.79 2.39
N GLN A 11 -8.30 1.09 3.69
CA GLN A 11 -9.32 0.51 4.55
C GLN A 11 -10.68 1.15 4.23
N VAL A 12 -11.66 0.33 3.85
CA VAL A 12 -12.99 0.79 3.43
C VAL A 12 -14.09 0.06 4.21
N GLN A 13 -15.31 0.61 4.17
CA GLN A 13 -16.46 -0.04 4.78
C GLN A 13 -16.95 -1.26 3.97
N SER A 14 -17.01 -1.14 2.64
CA SER A 14 -17.38 -2.22 1.72
C SER A 14 -16.52 -2.16 0.47
N PRO A 15 -15.60 -3.11 0.27
CA PRO A 15 -14.82 -3.27 -0.95
C PRO A 15 -15.72 -3.36 -2.20
N GLU A 16 -16.87 -4.02 -2.13
CA GLU A 16 -17.82 -4.12 -3.25
C GLU A 16 -18.38 -2.76 -3.66
N ASN A 17 -18.85 -1.95 -2.71
CA ASN A 17 -19.37 -0.61 -3.00
C ASN A 17 -18.26 0.29 -3.53
N THR A 18 -17.05 0.21 -2.95
CA THR A 18 -15.88 0.96 -3.43
C THR A 18 -15.50 0.54 -4.85
N LYS A 19 -15.50 -0.76 -5.16
CA LYS A 19 -15.28 -1.28 -6.51
C LYS A 19 -16.32 -0.74 -7.50
N VAL A 20 -17.60 -0.72 -7.15
CA VAL A 20 -18.65 -0.16 -8.02
C VAL A 20 -18.39 1.32 -8.29
N PHE A 21 -18.03 2.09 -7.26
CA PHE A 21 -17.71 3.50 -7.40
C PHE A 21 -16.48 3.73 -8.29
N LEU A 22 -15.37 3.03 -8.03
CA LEU A 22 -14.13 3.18 -8.79
C LEU A 22 -14.30 2.81 -10.26
N ASN A 23 -15.02 1.72 -10.55
CA ASN A 23 -15.31 1.33 -11.94
C ASN A 23 -16.17 2.37 -12.67
N LYS A 24 -17.15 2.99 -12.00
CA LYS A 24 -17.93 4.12 -12.57
C LYS A 24 -17.06 5.34 -12.85
N ARG A 25 -15.93 5.48 -12.16
CA ARG A 25 -14.91 6.53 -12.36
C ARG A 25 -13.74 6.06 -13.19
N ASN A 26 -13.92 4.99 -13.97
CA ASN A 26 -12.91 4.53 -14.92
C ASN A 26 -11.58 4.10 -14.27
N ILE A 27 -11.60 3.75 -12.98
CA ILE A 27 -10.53 3.02 -12.32
C ILE A 27 -10.96 1.56 -12.29
N HIS A 28 -10.30 0.74 -13.11
CA HIS A 28 -10.63 -0.68 -13.22
C HIS A 28 -10.34 -1.39 -11.90
N THR A 29 -11.39 -1.94 -11.29
CA THR A 29 -11.30 -2.61 -9.99
C THR A 29 -11.97 -3.97 -10.07
N VAL A 30 -11.27 -5.01 -9.66
CA VAL A 30 -11.75 -6.40 -9.66
C VAL A 30 -11.96 -6.92 -8.24
N ASN A 31 -12.69 -8.04 -8.12
CA ASN A 31 -12.71 -8.76 -6.85
C ASN A 31 -11.31 -9.30 -6.55
N GLY A 32 -10.88 -9.16 -5.31
CA GLY A 32 -9.68 -9.85 -4.83
C GLY A 32 -10.08 -11.19 -4.23
N GLY A 33 -9.86 -11.36 -2.93
CA GLY A 33 -10.17 -12.59 -2.21
C GLY A 33 -10.42 -12.36 -0.73
N GLN A 34 -10.65 -13.47 -0.03
CA GLN A 34 -10.77 -13.51 1.43
C GLN A 34 -9.45 -13.99 2.04
N HIS A 35 -8.97 -13.28 3.05
CA HIS A 35 -7.89 -13.69 3.91
C HIS A 35 -8.46 -14.50 5.07
N THR A 36 -8.67 -15.79 4.84
CA THR A 36 -9.36 -16.70 5.78
C THR A 36 -8.66 -16.84 7.14
N MET A 37 -7.38 -16.51 7.22
CA MET A 37 -6.62 -16.49 8.48
C MET A 37 -6.78 -15.19 9.28
N TRP A 38 -7.17 -14.09 8.63
CA TRP A 38 -7.16 -12.75 9.23
C TRP A 38 -8.53 -12.08 9.30
N GLY A 39 -9.56 -12.67 8.71
CA GLY A 39 -10.91 -12.12 8.76
C GLY A 39 -11.11 -10.87 7.93
N THR A 40 -10.27 -10.66 6.90
CA THR A 40 -10.35 -9.52 5.98
C THR A 40 -10.56 -9.96 4.54
N TYR A 41 -11.11 -9.09 3.70
CA TYR A 41 -11.36 -9.35 2.28
C TYR A 41 -11.20 -8.06 1.48
N ASN A 42 -10.92 -8.19 0.18
CA ASN A 42 -10.52 -7.04 -0.62
C ASN A 42 -11.09 -7.00 -2.05
N THR A 43 -10.99 -5.82 -2.63
CA THR A 43 -11.01 -5.56 -4.08
C THR A 43 -9.71 -4.89 -4.49
N LEU A 44 -9.34 -5.01 -5.76
CA LEU A 44 -8.01 -4.65 -6.24
C LEU A 44 -8.09 -3.79 -7.49
N SER A 45 -7.40 -2.65 -7.49
CA SER A 45 -7.23 -1.77 -8.67
C SER A 45 -5.79 -1.81 -9.13
N TYR A 46 -5.51 -2.41 -10.28
CA TYR A 46 -4.15 -2.60 -10.79
C TYR A 46 -3.71 -1.47 -11.74
N PHE A 47 -2.44 -1.09 -11.64
CA PHE A 47 -1.73 -0.08 -12.42
C PHE A 47 -0.42 -0.68 -12.96
N GLY A 48 -0.53 -1.83 -13.63
CA GLY A 48 0.58 -2.74 -13.89
C GLY A 48 0.74 -3.74 -12.74
N LEU A 49 1.97 -3.91 -12.23
CA LEU A 49 2.21 -4.75 -11.05
C LEU A 49 1.81 -4.09 -9.74
N ASN A 50 1.80 -2.75 -9.72
CA ASN A 50 1.40 -1.99 -8.56
C ASN A 50 -0.12 -1.95 -8.48
N TYR A 51 -0.68 -1.96 -7.28
CA TYR A 51 -2.12 -1.86 -7.12
C TYR A 51 -2.54 -1.09 -5.87
N ILE A 52 -3.82 -0.75 -5.80
CA ILE A 52 -4.44 -0.27 -4.56
C ILE A 52 -5.38 -1.38 -4.08
N GLU A 53 -5.19 -1.80 -2.84
CA GLU A 53 -6.00 -2.79 -2.15
C GLU A 53 -7.10 -2.08 -1.35
N GLN A 54 -8.36 -2.23 -1.73
CA GLN A 54 -9.47 -1.77 -0.90
C GLN A 54 -9.93 -2.93 -0.02
N ILE A 55 -9.72 -2.83 1.28
CA ILE A 55 -9.84 -3.94 2.22
C ILE A 55 -10.82 -3.62 3.35
N ALA A 56 -11.58 -4.62 3.79
CA ALA A 56 -12.48 -4.54 4.94
C ALA A 56 -12.44 -5.80 5.80
N ILE A 57 -12.97 -5.68 7.01
CA ILE A 57 -13.08 -6.77 8.00
C ILE A 57 -14.42 -7.48 7.80
N TYR A 58 -14.41 -8.79 7.59
CA TYR A 58 -15.62 -9.63 7.53
C TYR A 58 -15.79 -10.55 8.74
N ASP A 59 -14.70 -10.95 9.40
CA ASP A 59 -14.74 -11.78 10.61
C ASP A 59 -13.99 -11.10 11.74
N ARG A 60 -14.75 -10.68 12.75
CA ARG A 60 -14.22 -9.92 13.89
C ARG A 60 -13.26 -10.76 14.75
N ASN A 61 -13.54 -12.03 14.96
CA ASN A 61 -12.73 -12.86 15.85
C ASN A 61 -11.37 -13.18 15.21
N LEU A 62 -11.36 -13.51 13.92
CA LEU A 62 -10.14 -13.70 13.16
C LEU A 62 -9.31 -12.41 13.10
N PHE A 63 -9.97 -11.26 12.90
CA PHE A 63 -9.32 -9.95 12.94
C PHE A 63 -8.65 -9.67 14.28
N GLU A 64 -9.37 -9.78 15.40
CA GLU A 64 -8.80 -9.54 16.74
C GLU A 64 -7.67 -10.52 17.07
N ASN A 65 -7.66 -11.72 16.48
CA ASN A 65 -6.52 -12.62 16.60
C ASN A 65 -5.32 -12.16 15.77
N ALA A 66 -5.55 -11.71 14.52
CA ALA A 66 -4.49 -11.19 13.64
C ALA A 66 -3.84 -9.91 14.19
N VAL A 67 -4.60 -9.06 14.89
CA VAL A 67 -4.13 -7.84 15.57
C VAL A 67 -2.99 -8.12 16.56
N LYS A 68 -2.92 -9.33 17.14
CA LYS A 68 -1.90 -9.70 18.13
C LYS A 68 -0.50 -9.76 17.54
N LEU A 69 -0.35 -9.89 16.22
CA LEU A 69 0.94 -9.85 15.54
C LEU A 69 1.41 -8.39 15.41
N PRO A 70 2.47 -7.95 16.12
CA PRO A 70 2.92 -6.56 16.08
C PRO A 70 3.35 -6.13 14.69
N TYR A 71 3.12 -4.87 14.35
CA TYR A 71 3.42 -4.28 13.05
C TYR A 71 2.80 -5.01 11.85
N SER A 72 1.82 -5.89 12.05
CA SER A 72 0.97 -6.38 10.96
C SER A 72 0.04 -5.28 10.46
N LEU A 73 -0.57 -5.47 9.28
CA LEU A 73 -1.60 -4.54 8.78
C LEU A 73 -2.78 -4.41 9.76
N HIS A 74 -3.19 -5.53 10.35
CA HIS A 74 -4.30 -5.60 11.30
C HIS A 74 -3.95 -4.86 12.61
N TYR A 75 -2.71 -5.00 13.08
CA TYR A 75 -2.19 -4.19 14.19
C TYR A 75 -2.26 -2.70 13.88
N THR A 76 -1.84 -2.27 12.68
CA THR A 76 -1.94 -0.88 12.22
C THR A 76 -3.41 -0.41 12.23
N PHE A 77 -4.34 -1.22 11.72
CA PHE A 77 -5.78 -0.89 11.74
C PHE A 77 -6.28 -0.68 13.17
N LYS A 78 -5.96 -1.60 14.08
CA LYS A 78 -6.40 -1.48 15.48
C LYS A 78 -5.86 -0.23 16.15
N ARG A 79 -4.56 0.06 15.99
CA ARG A 79 -3.91 1.24 16.56
C ARG A 79 -4.49 2.55 16.01
N ALA A 80 -4.91 2.54 14.74
CA ALA A 80 -5.58 3.66 14.09
C ALA A 80 -7.09 3.74 14.40
N ASN A 81 -7.59 3.01 15.41
CA ASN A 81 -9.01 2.92 15.75
C ASN A 81 -9.89 2.49 14.57
N GLU A 82 -9.36 1.63 13.69
CA GLU A 82 -10.04 1.07 12.53
C GLU A 82 -10.63 2.15 11.60
N ARG A 83 -10.00 3.33 11.57
CA ARG A 83 -10.42 4.46 10.75
C ARG A 83 -10.31 4.12 9.27
N TYR A 84 -11.37 4.40 8.51
CA TYR A 84 -11.34 4.31 7.05
C TYR A 84 -10.35 5.31 6.43
N GLY A 85 -9.82 4.94 5.26
CA GLY A 85 -8.86 5.73 4.51
C GLY A 85 -7.58 4.95 4.20
N PHE A 86 -6.57 5.66 3.70
CA PHE A 86 -5.27 5.04 3.47
C PHE A 86 -4.60 4.74 4.81
N SER A 87 -3.91 3.61 4.83
CA SER A 87 -3.40 3.02 6.08
C SER A 87 -1.91 2.74 6.00
N ARG A 88 -1.49 1.96 5.00
CA ARG A 88 -0.12 1.47 4.89
C ARG A 88 0.22 1.12 3.45
N ILE A 89 1.51 1.01 3.16
CA ILE A 89 2.03 0.54 1.87
C ILE A 89 2.81 -0.76 2.05
N ALA A 90 2.90 -1.53 0.97
CA ALA A 90 3.76 -2.70 0.86
C ALA A 90 4.87 -2.43 -0.15
N LEU A 91 6.08 -2.92 0.14
CA LEU A 91 7.20 -2.91 -0.79
C LEU A 91 7.57 -4.34 -1.16
N ARG A 92 7.66 -4.62 -2.46
CA ARG A 92 8.10 -5.93 -2.96
C ARG A 92 9.61 -6.01 -3.11
N THR A 93 10.14 -7.18 -2.78
CA THR A 93 11.55 -7.55 -2.92
C THR A 93 11.65 -8.95 -3.52
N LYS A 94 12.87 -9.33 -3.93
CA LYS A 94 13.22 -10.71 -4.32
C LYS A 94 14.15 -11.39 -3.30
N ASN A 95 14.48 -10.70 -2.20
CA ASN A 95 15.42 -11.16 -1.18
C ASN A 95 14.87 -10.92 0.24
N ILE A 96 13.63 -11.31 0.52
CA ILE A 96 12.94 -10.99 1.78
C ILE A 96 13.59 -11.62 3.01
N ASP A 97 14.23 -12.77 2.86
CA ASP A 97 14.96 -13.45 3.94
C ASP A 97 16.23 -12.66 4.34
N GLU A 98 16.98 -12.15 3.36
CA GLU A 98 18.14 -11.28 3.60
C GLU A 98 17.72 -9.97 4.28
N GLU A 99 16.59 -9.41 3.84
CA GLU A 99 16.02 -8.20 4.45
C GLU A 99 15.58 -8.42 5.89
N ALA A 100 14.97 -9.57 6.18
CA ALA A 100 14.61 -9.94 7.54
C ALA A 100 15.84 -10.04 8.44
N GLN A 101 16.95 -10.61 7.95
CA GLN A 101 18.20 -10.67 8.71
C GLN A 101 18.76 -9.25 8.94
N ARG A 102 18.88 -8.44 7.90
CA ARG A 102 19.40 -7.07 7.97
C ARG A 102 18.62 -6.19 8.94
N LEU A 103 17.30 -6.25 8.90
CA LEU A 103 16.42 -5.47 9.78
C LEU A 103 16.60 -5.88 11.26
N ARG A 104 16.81 -7.17 11.54
CA ARG A 104 17.14 -7.64 12.90
C ARG A 104 18.48 -7.10 13.37
N GLU A 105 19.49 -7.10 12.50
CA GLU A 105 20.83 -6.56 12.81
C GLU A 105 20.80 -5.05 13.09
N LEU A 106 19.88 -4.30 12.46
CA LEU A 106 19.59 -2.88 12.76
C LEU A 106 18.73 -2.68 14.04
N GLY A 107 18.43 -3.77 14.75
CA GLY A 107 17.68 -3.77 16.00
C GLY A 107 16.17 -3.54 15.83
N PHE A 108 15.60 -3.81 14.66
CA PHE A 108 14.14 -3.84 14.49
C PHE A 108 13.55 -5.13 15.05
N GLU A 109 12.33 -5.04 15.55
CA GLU A 109 11.49 -6.22 15.79
C GLU A 109 10.99 -6.70 14.44
N VAL A 110 11.22 -7.98 14.12
CA VAL A 110 10.95 -8.55 12.79
C VAL A 110 10.16 -9.85 12.93
N TYR A 111 8.99 -9.89 12.29
CA TYR A 111 8.06 -11.02 12.27
C TYR A 111 7.90 -11.53 10.83
N GLY A 112 8.19 -12.81 10.62
CA GLY A 112 8.34 -13.43 9.30
C GLY A 112 9.81 -13.53 8.84
N PRO A 113 10.05 -13.84 7.54
CA PRO A 113 9.06 -13.93 6.48
C PRO A 113 8.14 -15.15 6.62
N ASP A 114 6.83 -14.94 6.58
CA ASP A 114 5.83 -16.02 6.67
C ASP A 114 5.30 -16.38 5.29
N ALA A 115 5.32 -17.68 4.96
CA ALA A 115 4.73 -18.19 3.73
C ALA A 115 3.21 -18.05 3.75
N CYS A 116 2.67 -17.42 2.71
CA CYS A 116 1.26 -17.14 2.54
C CYS A 116 0.80 -17.66 1.18
N SER A 117 -0.46 -18.10 1.11
CA SER A 117 -1.06 -18.49 -0.15
C SER A 117 -2.56 -18.23 -0.18
N ARG A 118 -3.11 -18.14 -1.39
CA ARG A 118 -4.56 -18.16 -1.61
C ARG A 118 -4.90 -18.89 -2.90
N THR A 119 -6.03 -19.59 -2.89
CA THR A 119 -6.58 -20.24 -4.09
C THR A 119 -7.52 -19.28 -4.81
N ARG A 120 -7.32 -19.09 -6.11
CA ARG A 120 -8.20 -18.31 -6.98
C ARG A 120 -9.45 -19.12 -7.36
N PRO A 121 -10.52 -18.47 -7.85
CA PRO A 121 -11.72 -19.17 -8.31
C PRO A 121 -11.48 -20.20 -9.43
N ASP A 122 -10.43 -20.02 -10.23
CA ASP A 122 -10.01 -20.96 -11.29
C ASP A 122 -9.20 -22.16 -10.78
N GLY A 123 -8.96 -22.25 -9.47
CA GLY A 123 -8.19 -23.31 -8.82
C GLY A 123 -6.68 -23.08 -8.79
N SER A 124 -6.15 -22.04 -9.45
CA SER A 124 -4.73 -21.70 -9.35
C SER A 124 -4.38 -21.16 -7.96
N VAL A 125 -3.17 -21.47 -7.48
CA VAL A 125 -2.68 -20.99 -6.18
C VAL A 125 -1.74 -19.82 -6.41
N VAL A 126 -1.89 -18.77 -5.61
CA VAL A 126 -0.95 -17.66 -5.52
C VAL A 126 -0.18 -17.81 -4.23
N GLU A 127 1.14 -17.69 -4.29
CA GLU A 127 2.03 -17.82 -3.14
C GLU A 127 2.93 -16.59 -3.01
N TRP A 128 3.21 -16.22 -1.77
CA TRP A 128 4.10 -15.12 -1.43
C TRP A 128 4.64 -15.27 0.00
N LYS A 129 5.67 -14.51 0.35
CA LYS A 129 6.14 -14.32 1.73
C LYS A 129 5.75 -12.92 2.21
N LEU A 130 5.44 -12.79 3.50
CA LEU A 130 5.22 -11.50 4.16
C LEU A 130 6.18 -11.29 5.32
N LEU A 131 6.71 -10.08 5.42
CA LEU A 131 7.57 -9.65 6.52
C LEU A 131 7.02 -8.36 7.14
N HIS A 132 6.79 -8.40 8.44
CA HIS A 132 6.40 -7.24 9.23
C HIS A 132 7.55 -6.84 10.14
N PHE A 133 7.81 -5.53 10.26
CA PHE A 133 8.84 -5.05 11.16
C PHE A 133 8.54 -3.64 11.65
N GLY A 134 9.21 -3.26 12.74
CA GLY A 134 9.11 -1.92 13.30
C GLY A 134 9.86 -1.79 14.62
N LYS A 135 9.65 -0.66 15.28
CA LYS A 135 10.06 -0.38 16.65
C LYS A 135 8.86 0.19 17.43
N PRO A 136 8.88 0.09 18.78
CA PRO A 136 7.92 0.80 19.61
C PRO A 136 7.95 2.30 19.34
N GLU A 137 6.83 2.97 19.62
CA GLU A 137 6.71 4.45 19.62
C GLU A 137 6.98 5.15 18.27
N GLN A 138 7.03 4.39 17.17
CA GLN A 138 7.11 5.01 15.85
C GLN A 138 5.80 5.74 15.50
N ALA A 139 5.94 6.98 15.04
CA ALA A 139 4.80 7.83 14.65
C ALA A 139 4.04 7.25 13.45
N ILE A 140 4.76 6.69 12.48
CA ILE A 140 4.22 5.97 11.33
C ILE A 140 4.88 4.59 11.22
N ASP A 141 4.09 3.57 10.88
CA ASP A 141 4.64 2.24 10.63
C ASP A 141 5.45 2.23 9.33
N PHE A 142 6.54 1.48 9.31
CA PHE A 142 7.23 1.18 8.05
C PHE A 142 6.33 0.40 7.10
N PRO A 143 6.62 0.43 5.78
CA PRO A 143 6.05 -0.53 4.85
C PRO A 143 6.30 -1.96 5.31
N PHE A 144 5.35 -2.86 5.12
CA PHE A 144 5.65 -4.30 5.23
C PHE A 144 6.29 -4.78 3.91
N LEU A 145 7.12 -5.81 3.98
CA LEU A 145 7.75 -6.38 2.79
C LEU A 145 6.96 -7.58 2.30
N ILE A 146 6.94 -7.74 0.97
CA ILE A 146 6.31 -8.85 0.29
C ILE A 146 7.27 -9.44 -0.76
N GLU A 147 7.28 -10.75 -0.91
CA GLU A 147 8.00 -11.43 -1.98
C GLU A 147 7.06 -12.42 -2.66
N TRP A 148 6.76 -12.16 -3.92
CA TRP A 148 5.94 -13.05 -4.74
C TRP A 148 6.78 -14.22 -5.26
N THR A 149 6.22 -15.43 -5.21
CA THR A 149 6.85 -16.64 -5.77
C THR A 149 7.01 -16.52 -7.29
N ASP A 150 5.98 -16.02 -7.98
CA ASP A 150 6.00 -15.82 -9.43
C ASP A 150 6.99 -14.71 -9.83
N THR A 151 7.56 -14.84 -11.03
CA THR A 151 8.28 -13.74 -11.68
C THR A 151 7.34 -12.57 -12.00
N ASP A 152 7.94 -11.39 -12.22
CA ASP A 152 7.17 -10.20 -12.57
C ASP A 152 6.45 -10.39 -13.92
N GLU A 153 7.10 -11.05 -14.88
CA GLU A 153 6.57 -11.36 -16.21
C GLU A 153 5.39 -12.34 -16.13
N GLU A 154 5.54 -13.44 -15.39
CA GLU A 154 4.46 -14.41 -15.18
C GLU A 154 3.25 -13.75 -14.50
N ARG A 155 3.52 -12.95 -13.47
CA ARG A 155 2.47 -12.25 -12.73
C ARG A 155 1.71 -11.26 -13.62
N VAL A 156 2.40 -10.47 -14.44
CA VAL A 156 1.76 -9.58 -15.42
C VAL A 156 0.91 -10.38 -16.41
N ALA A 157 1.43 -11.49 -16.95
CA ALA A 157 0.71 -12.32 -17.89
C ALA A 157 -0.57 -12.90 -17.28
N GLN A 158 -0.50 -13.42 -16.06
CA GLN A 158 -1.65 -13.95 -15.32
C GLN A 158 -2.70 -12.85 -15.04
N LEU A 159 -2.28 -11.67 -14.59
CA LEU A 159 -3.16 -10.55 -14.29
C LEU A 159 -3.86 -9.98 -15.54
N LYS A 160 -3.21 -10.03 -16.71
CA LYS A 160 -3.86 -9.71 -17.99
C LYS A 160 -4.86 -10.80 -18.40
N ALA A 161 -4.45 -12.07 -18.31
CA ALA A 161 -5.27 -13.20 -18.73
C ALA A 161 -6.59 -13.31 -17.95
N ASN A 162 -6.57 -13.00 -16.65
CA ASN A 162 -7.78 -13.04 -15.80
C ASN A 162 -8.56 -11.71 -15.78
N GLY A 163 -8.14 -10.71 -16.57
CA GLY A 163 -8.80 -9.41 -16.66
C GLY A 163 -8.63 -8.51 -15.43
N ALA A 164 -7.70 -8.81 -14.52
CA ALA A 164 -7.38 -7.92 -13.39
C ALA A 164 -6.66 -6.64 -13.83
N ILE A 165 -5.81 -6.73 -14.86
CA ILE A 165 -5.24 -5.58 -15.56
C ILE A 165 -6.06 -5.33 -16.84
N ASP A 166 -6.66 -4.14 -16.93
CA ASP A 166 -7.31 -3.69 -18.16
C ASP A 166 -6.26 -3.17 -19.15
N THR A 167 -5.99 -3.94 -20.21
CA THR A 167 -5.00 -3.60 -21.23
C THR A 167 -5.41 -2.45 -22.14
N ASN A 168 -6.67 -2.00 -22.07
CA ASN A 168 -7.16 -0.89 -22.89
C ASN A 168 -7.00 0.48 -22.19
N ARG A 169 -6.54 0.49 -20.94
CA ARG A 169 -6.34 1.71 -20.16
C ARG A 169 -4.86 1.93 -19.90
N THR A 170 -4.45 3.19 -19.97
CA THR A 170 -3.06 3.63 -19.76
C THR A 170 -2.86 4.37 -18.45
N ILE A 171 -3.68 4.06 -17.44
CA ILE A 171 -3.58 4.69 -16.12
C ILE A 171 -2.41 4.09 -15.32
N SER A 172 -1.54 4.95 -14.79
CA SER A 172 -0.41 4.60 -13.93
C SER A 172 -0.57 5.21 -12.53
N MET A 173 0.16 4.65 -11.58
CA MET A 173 0.33 5.22 -10.24
C MET A 173 1.69 5.92 -10.19
N GLU A 174 1.71 7.21 -9.84
CA GLU A 174 2.93 8.03 -9.89
C GLU A 174 3.52 8.23 -8.51
N SER A 175 2.68 8.50 -7.50
CA SER A 175 3.16 8.69 -6.14
C SER A 175 2.10 8.49 -5.06
N VAL A 176 2.56 8.25 -3.84
CA VAL A 176 1.75 8.22 -2.61
C VAL A 176 2.15 9.38 -1.72
N GLN A 177 1.16 10.09 -1.20
CA GLN A 177 1.35 11.26 -0.33
C GLN A 177 1.18 10.89 1.14
N PHE A 178 2.15 11.29 1.95
CA PHE A 178 2.22 11.08 3.39
C PHE A 178 2.24 12.42 4.12
N TYR A 179 1.45 12.53 5.17
CA TYR A 179 1.59 13.60 6.15
C TYR A 179 2.46 13.07 7.29
N VAL A 180 3.46 13.84 7.69
CA VAL A 180 4.34 13.55 8.82
C VAL A 180 4.64 14.83 9.59
N LYS A 181 4.73 14.74 10.93
CA LYS A 181 5.04 15.93 11.76
C LYS A 181 6.44 16.48 11.51
N ASN A 182 7.39 15.59 11.21
CA ASN A 182 8.77 15.95 10.92
C ASN A 182 9.24 15.27 9.63
N MET A 183 9.16 16.00 8.51
CA MET A 183 9.54 15.51 7.19
C MET A 183 10.99 15.03 7.16
N GLN A 184 11.93 15.86 7.64
CA GLN A 184 13.36 15.54 7.57
C GLN A 184 13.71 14.29 8.37
N ALA A 185 13.22 14.19 9.61
CA ALA A 185 13.50 13.03 10.46
C ALA A 185 12.90 11.75 9.88
N THR A 186 11.66 11.82 9.37
CA THR A 186 10.98 10.65 8.81
C THR A 186 11.62 10.18 7.52
N VAL A 187 11.91 11.11 6.60
CA VAL A 187 12.57 10.79 5.33
C VAL A 187 13.96 10.23 5.55
N ASN A 188 14.77 10.82 6.45
CA ASN A 188 16.11 10.30 6.75
C ASN A 188 16.03 8.87 7.29
N LEU A 189 15.11 8.63 8.23
CA LEU A 189 14.90 7.30 8.80
C LEU A 189 14.45 6.29 7.75
N TRP A 190 13.45 6.63 6.93
CA TRP A 190 12.94 5.73 5.89
C TRP A 190 14.00 5.47 4.82
N ARG A 191 14.74 6.49 4.39
CA ARG A 191 15.86 6.35 3.44
C ARG A 191 16.90 5.37 3.95
N GLU A 192 17.36 5.55 5.19
CA GLU A 192 18.41 4.72 5.78
C GLU A 192 17.94 3.27 5.96
N VAL A 193 16.76 3.08 6.55
CA VAL A 193 16.22 1.75 6.87
C VAL A 193 15.85 0.98 5.61
N LEU A 194 15.25 1.63 4.61
CA LEU A 194 14.83 1.01 3.36
C LEU A 194 15.91 1.05 2.26
N GLN A 195 17.09 1.60 2.56
CA GLN A 195 18.22 1.74 1.64
C GLN A 195 17.84 2.43 0.32
N LEU A 196 17.05 3.50 0.40
CA LEU A 196 16.60 4.25 -0.76
C LEU A 196 17.64 5.30 -1.19
N PRO A 197 17.61 5.77 -2.44
CA PRO A 197 18.47 6.86 -2.92
C PRO A 197 18.30 8.15 -2.10
N GLU A 198 19.21 9.10 -2.32
CA GLU A 198 19.10 10.44 -1.73
C GLU A 198 17.73 11.08 -2.03
N PRO A 199 17.10 11.71 -1.04
CA PRO A 199 15.79 12.27 -1.20
C PRO A 199 15.86 13.51 -2.07
N GLU A 200 14.78 13.77 -2.79
CA GLU A 200 14.63 14.98 -3.59
C GLU A 200 13.81 16.01 -2.80
N GLN A 201 14.39 17.20 -2.60
CA GLN A 201 13.65 18.33 -2.05
C GLN A 201 12.76 18.94 -3.14
N GLN A 202 11.45 18.94 -2.93
CA GLN A 202 10.49 19.66 -3.77
C GLN A 202 10.04 20.96 -3.07
N GLU A 203 9.22 21.74 -3.76
CA GLU A 203 8.72 23.03 -3.26
C GLU A 203 7.93 22.89 -1.94
N GLN A 204 7.12 21.83 -1.82
CA GLN A 204 6.18 21.64 -0.69
C GLN A 204 6.37 20.33 0.07
N CYS A 205 7.27 19.45 -0.40
CA CYS A 205 7.48 18.14 0.19
C CYS A 205 8.93 17.67 0.01
N ILE A 206 9.26 16.57 0.70
CA ILE A 206 10.48 15.81 0.46
C ILE A 206 10.09 14.45 -0.11
N SER A 207 10.77 14.02 -1.16
CA SER A 207 10.42 12.80 -1.88
C SER A 207 11.47 11.71 -1.77
N LEU A 208 11.01 10.49 -1.50
CA LEU A 208 11.78 9.27 -1.66
C LEU A 208 11.39 8.58 -2.97
N HIS A 209 12.39 8.13 -3.72
CA HIS A 209 12.19 7.48 -5.01
C HIS A 209 12.31 5.96 -4.90
N LEU A 210 11.27 5.25 -5.30
CA LEU A 210 11.34 3.84 -5.66
C LEU A 210 11.50 3.74 -7.18
N PRO A 211 11.95 2.61 -7.73
CA PRO A 211 12.14 2.48 -9.17
C PRO A 211 10.86 2.68 -10.00
N ASN A 212 9.69 2.49 -9.39
CA ASN A 212 8.40 2.47 -10.06
C ASN A 212 7.43 3.58 -9.63
N ILE A 213 7.58 4.18 -8.45
CA ILE A 213 6.78 5.34 -8.00
C ILE A 213 7.59 6.22 -7.04
N ARG A 214 7.04 7.38 -6.66
CA ARG A 214 7.58 8.25 -5.61
C ARG A 214 6.75 8.20 -4.32
N LEU A 215 7.40 8.42 -3.18
CA LEU A 215 6.75 8.62 -1.88
C LEU A 215 6.97 10.08 -1.46
N ASP A 216 5.90 10.85 -1.32
CA ASP A 216 5.94 12.29 -1.09
C ASP A 216 5.55 12.61 0.36
N PHE A 217 6.45 13.22 1.12
CA PHE A 217 6.26 13.54 2.53
C PHE A 217 6.02 15.03 2.73
N TYR A 218 4.87 15.38 3.29
CA TYR A 218 4.41 16.73 3.55
C TYR A 218 4.35 17.00 5.04
N ASP A 219 4.56 18.26 5.42
CA ASP A 219 4.22 18.75 6.74
C ASP A 219 2.71 19.00 6.88
N GLU A 220 2.28 19.41 8.08
CA GLU A 220 0.87 19.62 8.38
C GLU A 220 0.25 20.75 7.56
N VAL A 221 0.99 21.84 7.37
CA VAL A 221 0.48 23.04 6.67
C VAL A 221 0.22 22.70 5.21
N ALA A 222 1.18 22.09 4.53
CA ALA A 222 1.04 21.70 3.13
C ALA A 222 -0.05 20.62 2.96
N ALA A 223 -0.04 19.56 3.80
CA ALA A 223 -1.04 18.50 3.72
C ALA A 223 -2.47 19.01 3.98
N ALA A 224 -2.65 20.00 4.86
CA ALA A 224 -3.96 20.58 5.17
C ALA A 224 -4.58 21.32 3.98
N THR A 225 -3.76 21.86 3.07
CA THR A 225 -4.27 22.47 1.83
C THR A 225 -4.77 21.45 0.81
N MET A 226 -4.34 20.20 0.93
CA MET A 226 -4.63 19.12 -0.02
C MET A 226 -5.75 18.18 0.45
N THR A 227 -6.14 18.26 1.72
CA THR A 227 -7.06 17.32 2.36
C THR A 227 -8.27 18.03 2.95
N LEU A 228 -9.25 17.23 3.39
CA LEU A 228 -10.45 17.67 4.08
C LEU A 228 -10.55 16.91 5.40
N GLY A 229 -10.80 17.65 6.49
CA GLY A 229 -10.97 17.07 7.83
C GLY A 229 -9.66 16.90 8.60
N HIS A 230 -9.69 16.03 9.62
CA HIS A 230 -8.55 15.82 10.51
C HIS A 230 -7.44 15.00 9.83
N LEU A 231 -6.24 15.56 9.78
CA LEU A 231 -5.03 14.91 9.29
C LEU A 231 -4.39 14.03 10.35
N ASN A 232 -4.03 12.80 9.99
CA ASN A 232 -3.29 11.89 10.85
C ASN A 232 -2.01 11.51 10.13
N GLU A 233 -0.91 11.34 10.87
CA GLU A 233 0.35 10.94 10.25
C GLU A 233 0.18 9.61 9.50
N GLY A 234 0.75 9.54 8.29
CA GLY A 234 0.61 8.41 7.39
C GLY A 234 0.13 8.81 6.00
N ALA A 235 -0.18 7.80 5.19
CA ALA A 235 -0.67 8.00 3.83
C ALA A 235 -2.04 8.68 3.83
N PHE A 236 -2.21 9.69 2.99
CA PHE A 236 -3.50 10.37 2.79
C PHE A 236 -3.89 10.51 1.33
N GLY A 237 -2.94 10.40 0.41
CA GLY A 237 -3.21 10.61 -1.01
C GLY A 237 -2.49 9.64 -1.93
N VAL A 238 -3.02 9.51 -3.15
CA VAL A 238 -2.36 8.88 -4.28
C VAL A 238 -2.53 9.74 -5.51
N THR A 239 -1.46 9.90 -6.28
CA THR A 239 -1.50 10.48 -7.61
C THR A 239 -1.48 9.39 -8.66
N LEU A 240 -2.51 9.39 -9.49
CA LEU A 240 -2.65 8.56 -10.68
C LEU A 240 -2.48 9.45 -11.91
N LYS A 241 -1.91 8.88 -12.97
CA LYS A 241 -1.73 9.57 -14.25
C LYS A 241 -2.44 8.82 -15.37
N ASP A 242 -3.22 9.54 -16.15
CA ASP A 242 -3.95 9.02 -17.29
C ASP A 242 -4.16 10.15 -18.30
N THR A 243 -3.36 10.12 -19.36
CA THR A 243 -3.31 11.18 -20.39
C THR A 243 -4.60 11.28 -21.21
N GLY A 244 -5.48 10.28 -21.13
CA GLY A 244 -6.73 10.21 -21.89
C GLY A 244 -7.93 10.86 -21.20
N ARG A 245 -7.76 11.41 -19.99
CA ARG A 245 -8.89 11.92 -19.17
C ARG A 245 -8.63 13.32 -18.62
N THR A 246 -9.73 13.99 -18.32
CA THR A 246 -9.71 15.25 -17.58
C THR A 246 -9.24 15.02 -16.13
N LYS A 247 -8.52 16.00 -15.59
CA LYS A 247 -8.13 16.00 -14.18
C LYS A 247 -9.35 15.83 -13.28
N GLU A 248 -9.25 14.93 -12.32
CA GLU A 248 -10.33 14.63 -11.37
C GLU A 248 -9.75 14.31 -9.99
N THR A 249 -10.48 14.67 -8.94
CA THR A 249 -10.19 14.22 -7.58
C THR A 249 -11.32 13.33 -7.10
N LEU A 250 -11.00 12.10 -6.67
CA LEU A 250 -11.93 11.24 -5.94
C LEU A 250 -11.62 11.33 -4.45
N VAL A 251 -12.67 11.55 -3.65
CA VAL A 251 -12.55 11.73 -2.20
C VAL A 251 -13.28 10.61 -1.50
N PHE A 252 -12.55 9.88 -0.66
CA PHE A 252 -13.05 8.96 0.34
C PHE A 252 -12.70 9.49 1.73
N PRO A 253 -13.38 9.03 2.80
CA PRO A 253 -12.96 9.34 4.16
C PRO A 253 -11.48 8.97 4.37
N GLY A 254 -10.62 9.96 4.59
CA GLY A 254 -9.18 9.75 4.82
C GLY A 254 -8.37 9.22 3.63
N ALA A 255 -8.89 9.28 2.39
CA ALA A 255 -8.16 8.85 1.20
C ALA A 255 -8.52 9.70 -0.03
N PHE A 256 -7.51 10.33 -0.62
CA PHE A 256 -7.64 11.24 -1.77
C PHE A 256 -6.96 10.64 -3.00
N TYR A 257 -7.69 10.51 -4.11
CA TYR A 257 -7.16 10.04 -5.39
C TYR A 257 -7.12 11.23 -6.34
N TRP A 258 -5.93 11.73 -6.64
CA TRP A 258 -5.75 12.75 -7.67
C TRP A 258 -5.42 12.06 -8.98
N ILE A 259 -6.25 12.29 -9.99
CA ILE A 259 -6.04 11.69 -11.29
C ILE A 259 -5.72 12.81 -12.27
N ASN A 260 -4.47 12.85 -12.69
CA ASN A 260 -3.91 13.88 -13.56
C ASN A 260 -3.82 13.40 -15.01
N CYS A 261 -3.84 14.35 -15.94
CA CYS A 261 -3.57 14.13 -17.35
C CYS A 261 -2.07 14.12 -17.64
#